data_AF-A0A838JQC3-F1
#
_entry.id   AF-A0A838JQC3-F1
#
_cell.length_a   1.000
_cell.length_b   1.000
_cell.length_c   1.000
_cell.angle_alpha   90.00
_cell.angle_beta   90.00
_cell.angle_gamma   90.00
#
_symmetry.space_group_name_H-M   'P 1'
#
loop_
_entity.id
_entity.type
_entity.pdbx_description
1 polymer ?
#
loop_
_entity_poly.entity_id
_entity_poly.type
_entity_poly.pdbx_seq_one_letter_code
_entity_poly.pdbx_strand_id
1 'polypeptide(L)'
;MRTEEIQLKFAYARERMTELISLEYLPITEAAGARKHQLMEEFLFHLLGGVEWTAQLLNELLGAGLDRDEVSLSRLLRHLGASHPLTNRLRSLYAQPRTQPMPADPYSDEALVYRAYNYRHQVTHRRANPFLYRIGSDPPVSLLVDPRDPAKGPSERPLGQEVDRMLVLFENGCLQVIAEAEPPLRCAV
;
A
#
# COMPACT_ATOMS: atom_id res chain seq x y z
N MET A 1 13.31 5.69 17.78
CA MET A 1 11.93 5.70 18.32
C MET A 1 10.89 5.74 17.21
N ARG A 2 10.62 6.86 16.52
CA ARG A 2 9.52 6.92 15.52
C ARG A 2 9.74 6.05 14.27
N THR A 3 10.98 5.90 13.83
CA THR A 3 11.36 4.95 12.77
C THR A 3 10.96 3.51 13.12
N GLU A 4 11.23 3.08 14.35
CA GLU A 4 10.91 1.73 14.84
C GLU A 4 9.39 1.54 14.95
N GLU A 5 8.65 2.58 15.34
CA GLU A 5 7.18 2.55 15.38
C GLU A 5 6.58 2.35 13.98
N ILE A 6 7.10 3.06 12.96
CA ILE A 6 6.67 2.87 11.56
C ILE A 6 6.95 1.44 11.12
N GLN A 7 8.17 0.95 11.33
CA GLN A 7 8.54 -0.42 10.99
C GLN A 7 7.63 -1.44 11.68
N LEU A 8 7.26 -1.21 12.94
CA LEU A 8 6.31 -2.05 13.66
C LEU A 8 4.91 -2.03 13.02
N LYS A 9 4.46 -0.91 12.47
CA LYS A 9 3.18 -0.84 11.73
C LYS A 9 3.20 -1.61 10.43
N PHE A 10 4.35 -1.74 9.78
CA PHE A 10 4.51 -2.55 8.56
C PHE A 10 4.91 -4.01 8.85
N ALA A 11 5.26 -4.37 10.09
CA ALA A 11 5.72 -5.70 10.45
C ALA A 11 4.70 -6.80 10.10
N TYR A 12 3.42 -6.58 10.40
CA TYR A 12 2.36 -7.52 10.04
C TYR A 12 2.21 -7.65 8.52
N ALA A 13 2.27 -6.55 7.76
CA ALA A 13 2.25 -6.63 6.30
C ALA A 13 3.44 -7.47 5.77
N ARG A 14 4.64 -7.28 6.32
CA ARG A 14 5.82 -8.06 5.97
C ARG A 14 5.67 -9.54 6.26
N GLU A 15 5.13 -9.90 7.42
CA GLU A 15 4.86 -11.29 7.79
C GLU A 15 3.92 -11.94 6.78
N ARG A 16 2.79 -11.29 6.48
CA ARG A 16 1.79 -11.82 5.53
C ARG A 16 2.32 -11.92 4.12
N MET A 17 3.11 -10.94 3.68
CA MET A 17 3.83 -10.98 2.40
C MET A 17 4.78 -12.18 2.33
N THR A 18 5.57 -12.41 3.39
CA THR A 18 6.53 -13.52 3.44
C THR A 18 5.82 -14.86 3.36
N GLU A 19 4.73 -15.02 4.12
CA GLU A 19 3.89 -16.21 4.04
C GLU A 19 3.27 -16.36 2.64
N LEU A 20 2.77 -15.29 2.04
CA LEU A 20 2.16 -15.32 0.71
C LEU A 20 3.17 -15.77 -0.36
N ILE A 21 4.38 -15.23 -0.34
CA ILE A 21 5.48 -15.60 -1.25
C ILE A 21 5.85 -17.07 -1.07
N SER A 22 5.86 -17.58 0.17
CA SER A 22 6.16 -18.99 0.44
C SER A 22 5.17 -19.96 -0.22
N LEU A 23 3.95 -19.50 -0.51
CA LEU A 23 2.92 -20.30 -1.17
C LEU A 23 2.96 -20.16 -2.71
N GLU A 24 3.72 -19.22 -3.28
CA GLU A 24 3.66 -18.85 -4.70
C GLU A 24 3.80 -20.06 -5.62
N TYR A 25 4.77 -20.94 -5.34
CA TYR A 25 5.12 -22.11 -6.15
C TYR A 25 4.44 -23.42 -5.70
N LEU A 26 3.62 -23.38 -4.64
CA LEU A 26 2.94 -24.59 -4.16
C LEU A 26 1.82 -25.01 -5.12
N PRO A 27 1.59 -26.33 -5.29
CA PRO A 27 0.45 -26.84 -6.05
C PRO A 27 -0.86 -26.22 -5.57
N ILE A 28 -1.71 -25.89 -6.52
CA ILE A 28 -2.91 -25.10 -6.21
C ILE A 28 -4.06 -26.05 -5.91
N THR A 29 -4.34 -26.18 -4.62
CA THR A 29 -5.57 -26.75 -4.08
C THR A 29 -6.53 -25.63 -3.72
N GLU A 30 -7.81 -25.96 -3.54
CA GLU A 30 -8.82 -25.00 -3.05
C GLU A 30 -8.38 -24.34 -1.72
N ALA A 31 -7.86 -25.14 -0.79
CA ALA A 31 -7.33 -24.66 0.49
C ALA A 31 -6.13 -23.71 0.31
N ALA A 32 -5.20 -24.01 -0.60
CA ALA A 32 -4.07 -23.14 -0.90
C ALA A 32 -4.53 -21.81 -1.54
N GLY A 33 -5.53 -21.86 -2.41
CA GLY A 33 -6.16 -20.66 -2.99
C GLY A 33 -6.81 -19.78 -1.93
N ALA A 34 -7.60 -20.38 -1.02
CA ALA A 34 -8.23 -19.66 0.08
C ALA A 34 -7.19 -19.03 1.04
N ARG A 35 -6.09 -19.74 1.34
CA ARG A 35 -5.03 -19.18 2.19
C ARG A 35 -4.28 -18.03 1.51
N LYS A 36 -3.94 -18.15 0.22
CA LYS A 36 -3.34 -17.05 -0.56
C LYS A 36 -4.25 -15.82 -0.56
N HIS A 37 -5.56 -16.04 -0.66
CA HIS A 37 -6.55 -14.97 -0.58
C HIS A 37 -6.49 -14.23 0.75
N GLN A 38 -6.65 -14.97 1.85
CA GLN A 38 -6.61 -14.39 3.19
C GLN A 38 -5.31 -13.59 3.41
N LEU A 39 -4.17 -14.17 3.06
CA LEU A 39 -2.87 -13.52 3.24
C LEU A 39 -2.73 -12.23 2.44
N MET A 40 -3.25 -12.20 1.21
CA MET A 40 -3.23 -10.99 0.39
C MET A 40 -4.14 -9.90 0.95
N GLU A 41 -5.34 -10.24 1.42
CA GLU A 41 -6.23 -9.27 2.09
C GLU A 41 -5.56 -8.69 3.34
N GLU A 42 -5.06 -9.55 4.22
CA GLU A 42 -4.35 -9.17 5.44
C GLU A 42 -3.11 -8.30 5.09
N PHE A 43 -2.33 -8.68 4.07
CA PHE A 43 -1.21 -7.89 3.58
C PHE A 43 -1.64 -6.46 3.20
N LEU A 44 -2.63 -6.28 2.34
CA LEU A 44 -3.06 -4.96 1.89
C LEU A 44 -3.69 -4.12 3.00
N PHE A 45 -4.48 -4.75 3.89
CA PHE A 45 -5.07 -4.06 5.02
C PHE A 45 -4.01 -3.52 5.97
N HIS A 46 -2.99 -4.33 6.29
CA HIS A 46 -1.90 -3.88 7.14
C HIS A 46 -0.97 -2.88 6.43
N LEU A 47 -0.70 -3.08 5.13
CA LEU A 47 0.11 -2.17 4.31
C LEU A 47 -0.48 -0.76 4.32
N LEU A 48 -1.75 -0.63 3.93
CA LEU A 48 -2.42 0.68 3.89
C LEU A 48 -2.78 1.18 5.29
N GLY A 49 -2.98 0.29 6.27
CA GLY A 49 -3.09 0.67 7.68
C GLY A 49 -1.84 1.37 8.22
N GLY A 50 -0.64 0.93 7.82
CA GLY A 50 0.63 1.60 8.13
C GLY A 50 0.72 3.02 7.56
N VAL A 51 0.19 3.22 6.35
CA VAL A 51 0.09 4.54 5.70
C VAL A 51 -0.86 5.46 6.45
N GLU A 52 -2.07 4.99 6.80
CA GLU A 52 -3.03 5.80 7.57
C GLU A 52 -2.49 6.15 8.96
N TRP A 53 -1.78 5.23 9.61
CA TRP A 53 -1.11 5.53 10.88
C TRP A 53 0.00 6.58 10.71
N THR A 54 0.75 6.54 9.61
CA THR A 54 1.75 7.57 9.30
C THR A 54 1.09 8.94 9.11
N ALA A 55 -0.09 8.99 8.49
CA ALA A 55 -0.85 10.23 8.38
C ALA A 55 -1.29 10.78 9.76
N GLN A 56 -1.69 9.90 10.70
CA GLN A 56 -1.97 10.30 12.08
C GLN A 56 -0.72 10.87 12.77
N LEU A 57 0.42 10.19 12.65
CA LEU A 57 1.67 10.67 13.22
C LEU A 57 2.09 12.03 12.64
N LEU A 58 1.95 12.23 11.33
CA LEU A 58 2.24 13.51 10.69
C LEU A 58 1.28 14.62 11.13
N ASN A 59 0.00 14.31 11.33
CA ASN A 59 -0.96 15.26 11.87
C ASN A 59 -0.50 15.79 13.24
N GLU A 60 0.04 14.92 14.09
CA GLU A 60 0.62 15.28 15.39
C GLU A 60 1.92 16.06 15.24
N LEU A 61 2.87 15.57 14.44
CA LEU A 61 4.19 16.20 14.27
C LEU A 61 4.12 17.61 13.67
N LEU A 62 3.22 17.81 12.72
CA LEU A 62 3.04 19.09 12.04
C LEU A 62 2.12 20.03 12.82
N GLY A 63 1.47 19.56 13.90
CA GLY A 63 0.46 20.33 14.62
C GLY A 63 -0.73 20.73 13.73
N ALA A 64 -1.10 19.88 12.76
CA ALA A 64 -2.12 20.18 11.75
C ALA A 64 -3.54 20.24 12.33
N GLY A 65 -3.75 19.77 13.57
CA GLY A 65 -5.00 19.96 14.31
C GLY A 65 -6.22 19.27 13.71
N LEU A 66 -6.02 18.27 12.83
CA LEU A 66 -7.12 17.44 12.36
C LEU A 66 -7.58 16.52 13.48
N ASP A 67 -8.90 16.28 13.55
CA ASP A 67 -9.49 15.29 14.45
C ASP A 67 -8.87 13.91 14.16
N ARG A 68 -8.37 13.27 15.22
CA ARG A 68 -7.66 11.99 15.18
C ARG A 68 -8.48 10.89 14.48
N ASP A 69 -9.79 10.87 14.71
CA ASP A 69 -10.69 9.84 14.17
C ASP A 69 -10.99 10.07 12.68
N GLU A 70 -10.69 11.26 12.17
CA GLU A 70 -10.94 11.64 10.78
C GLU A 70 -9.66 11.79 9.95
N VAL A 71 -8.47 11.57 10.54
CA VAL A 71 -7.21 11.67 9.80
C VAL A 71 -7.13 10.54 8.78
N SER A 72 -6.92 10.94 7.54
CA SER A 72 -6.48 10.07 6.45
C SER A 72 -5.44 10.78 5.62
N LEU A 73 -4.66 10.03 4.84
CA LEU A 73 -3.65 10.63 3.96
C LEU A 73 -4.26 11.66 2.99
N SER A 74 -5.44 11.37 2.45
CA SER A 74 -6.19 12.29 1.58
C SER A 74 -6.56 13.60 2.29
N ARG A 75 -7.04 13.51 3.54
CA ARG A 75 -7.43 14.68 4.33
C ARG A 75 -6.22 15.51 4.72
N LEU A 76 -5.13 14.86 5.13
CA LEU A 76 -3.87 15.52 5.44
C LEU A 76 -3.30 16.25 4.21
N LEU A 77 -3.22 15.60 3.05
CA LEU A 77 -2.76 16.22 1.80
C LEU A 77 -3.55 17.48 1.43
N ARG A 78 -4.88 17.44 1.58
CA ARG A 78 -5.73 18.61 1.33
C ARG A 78 -5.53 19.71 2.36
N HIS A 79 -5.30 19.37 3.62
CA HIS A 79 -5.04 20.32 4.69
C HIS A 79 -3.69 21.03 4.52
N LEU A 80 -2.62 20.28 4.20
CA LEU A 80 -1.28 20.84 3.99
C LEU A 80 -1.20 21.74 2.75
N GLY A 81 -1.97 21.41 1.70
CA GLY A 81 -2.00 22.18 0.47
C GLY A 81 -0.76 21.94 -0.43
N ALA A 82 -0.80 22.50 -1.64
CA ALA A 82 0.21 22.22 -2.68
C ALA A 82 1.62 22.76 -2.37
N SER A 83 1.71 23.82 -1.58
CA SER A 83 2.97 24.49 -1.25
C SER A 83 3.74 23.86 -0.09
N HIS A 84 3.14 22.93 0.65
CA HIS A 84 3.81 22.31 1.78
C HIS A 84 4.95 21.38 1.31
N PRO A 85 6.15 21.43 1.92
CA PRO A 85 7.33 20.67 1.45
C PRO A 85 7.08 19.16 1.32
N LEU A 86 6.27 18.59 2.22
CA LEU A 86 5.97 17.15 2.23
C LEU A 86 4.91 16.73 1.21
N THR A 87 4.21 17.66 0.55
CA THR A 87 3.02 17.32 -0.25
C THR A 87 3.34 16.40 -1.41
N ASN A 88 4.46 16.61 -2.10
CA ASN A 88 4.83 15.75 -3.24
C ASN A 88 5.14 14.32 -2.80
N ARG A 89 5.85 14.17 -1.67
CA ARG A 89 6.19 12.85 -1.13
C ARG A 89 4.98 12.12 -0.54
N LEU A 90 4.09 12.84 0.12
CA LEU A 90 2.82 12.26 0.57
C LEU A 90 1.93 11.85 -0.61
N ARG A 91 1.94 12.63 -1.69
CA ARG A 91 1.17 12.33 -2.90
C ARG A 91 1.68 11.07 -3.60
N SER A 92 2.98 10.78 -3.58
CA SER A 92 3.51 9.53 -4.14
C SER A 92 3.09 8.28 -3.36
N LEU A 93 2.53 8.44 -2.15
CA LEU A 93 2.00 7.34 -1.34
C LEU A 93 0.47 7.25 -1.39
N TYR A 94 -0.18 8.04 -2.22
CA TYR A 94 -1.64 8.12 -2.27
C TYR A 94 -2.17 7.96 -3.69
N ALA A 95 -3.23 7.17 -3.83
CA ALA A 95 -4.01 7.13 -5.05
C ALA A 95 -5.51 7.18 -4.72
N GLN A 96 -6.30 7.72 -5.66
CA GLN A 96 -7.76 7.73 -5.58
C GLN A 96 -8.38 6.95 -6.75
N PRO A 97 -8.42 5.60 -6.69
CA PRO A 97 -8.91 4.77 -7.78
C PRO A 97 -10.38 4.99 -8.18
N ARG A 98 -11.15 5.76 -7.41
CA ARG A 98 -12.53 6.12 -7.78
C ARG A 98 -12.60 7.21 -8.84
N THR A 99 -11.62 8.11 -8.87
CA THR A 99 -11.64 9.33 -9.70
C THR A 99 -10.43 9.45 -10.60
N GLN A 100 -9.38 8.67 -10.37
CA GLN A 100 -8.18 8.65 -11.19
C GLN A 100 -8.14 7.39 -12.05
N PRO A 101 -7.72 7.48 -13.33
CA PRO A 101 -7.44 6.31 -14.14
C PRO A 101 -6.22 5.56 -13.58
N MET A 102 -6.10 4.28 -13.92
CA MET A 102 -4.86 3.54 -13.66
C MET A 102 -3.74 4.13 -14.53
N PRO A 103 -2.50 4.24 -14.02
CA PRO A 103 -1.36 4.70 -14.81
C PRO A 103 -1.12 3.81 -16.04
N ALA A 104 -0.52 4.41 -17.08
CA ALA A 104 -0.33 3.75 -18.39
C ALA A 104 0.64 2.55 -18.31
N ASP A 105 1.74 2.71 -17.58
CA ASP A 105 2.63 1.61 -17.23
C ASP A 105 2.14 0.94 -15.94
N PRO A 106 1.58 -0.28 -15.99
CA PRO A 106 1.00 -0.98 -14.84
C PRO A 106 2.05 -1.43 -13.81
N TYR A 107 3.33 -1.30 -14.14
CA TYR A 107 4.46 -1.74 -13.34
C TYR A 107 5.29 -0.61 -12.73
N SER A 108 4.92 0.63 -13.04
CA SER A 108 5.48 1.83 -12.41
C SER A 108 5.14 1.87 -10.90
N ASP A 109 5.96 2.58 -10.13
CA ASP A 109 5.69 2.75 -8.69
C ASP A 109 4.33 3.42 -8.44
N GLU A 110 3.94 4.38 -9.28
CA GLU A 110 2.62 5.01 -9.24
C GLU A 110 1.50 3.98 -9.47
N ALA A 111 1.67 3.06 -10.43
CA ALA A 111 0.70 2.01 -10.68
C ALA A 111 0.60 1.01 -9.53
N LEU A 112 1.71 0.69 -8.87
CA LEU A 112 1.69 -0.22 -7.72
C LEU A 112 0.97 0.41 -6.52
N VAL A 113 1.20 1.70 -6.26
CA VAL A 113 0.43 2.46 -5.25
C VAL A 113 -1.04 2.49 -5.63
N TYR A 114 -1.36 2.80 -6.88
CA TYR A 114 -2.72 2.77 -7.40
C TYR A 114 -3.40 1.42 -7.17
N ARG A 115 -2.71 0.34 -7.52
CA ARG A 115 -3.23 -1.03 -7.43
C ARG A 115 -3.47 -1.45 -6.00
N ALA A 116 -2.57 -1.13 -5.05
CA ALA A 116 -2.80 -1.39 -3.63
C ALA A 116 -4.11 -0.74 -3.12
N TYR A 117 -4.33 0.55 -3.44
CA TYR A 117 -5.59 1.23 -3.10
C TYR A 117 -6.80 0.64 -3.83
N ASN A 118 -6.65 0.28 -5.10
CA ASN A 118 -7.76 -0.26 -5.90
C ASN A 118 -8.19 -1.63 -5.37
N TYR A 119 -7.23 -2.48 -5.01
CA TYR A 119 -7.49 -3.77 -4.39
C TYR A 119 -8.18 -3.61 -3.04
N ARG A 120 -7.69 -2.76 -2.13
CA ARG A 120 -8.39 -2.48 -0.86
C ARG A 120 -9.81 -2.00 -1.10
N HIS A 121 -10.03 -1.10 -2.07
CA HIS A 121 -11.36 -0.62 -2.42
C HIS A 121 -12.29 -1.71 -2.98
N GLN A 122 -11.76 -2.72 -3.68
CA GLN A 122 -12.57 -3.87 -4.09
C GLN A 122 -13.15 -4.58 -2.86
N VAL A 123 -12.30 -4.85 -1.86
CA VAL A 123 -12.70 -5.52 -0.61
C VAL A 123 -13.72 -4.65 0.15
N THR A 124 -13.36 -3.39 0.44
CA THR A 124 -14.07 -2.58 1.43
C THR A 124 -15.32 -1.90 0.90
N HIS A 125 -15.37 -1.60 -0.40
CA HIS A 125 -16.41 -0.75 -0.97
C HIS A 125 -17.24 -1.42 -2.05
N ARG A 126 -16.63 -2.30 -2.84
CA ARG A 126 -17.35 -2.99 -3.92
C ARG A 126 -17.94 -4.33 -3.45
N ARG A 127 -17.55 -4.81 -2.25
CA ARG A 127 -17.94 -6.13 -1.72
C ARG A 127 -17.74 -7.25 -2.75
N ALA A 128 -16.81 -7.01 -3.66
CA ALA A 128 -16.42 -7.94 -4.70
C ALA A 128 -15.23 -8.72 -4.17
N ASN A 129 -15.10 -9.98 -4.60
CA ASN A 129 -13.91 -10.76 -4.27
C ASN A 129 -12.69 -9.96 -4.78
N PRO A 130 -11.82 -9.48 -3.88
CA PRO A 130 -10.83 -8.49 -4.23
C PRO A 130 -9.74 -9.03 -5.14
N PHE A 131 -9.67 -10.34 -5.40
CA PHE A 131 -8.63 -10.88 -6.25
C PHE A 131 -9.08 -11.90 -7.29
N LEU A 132 -8.77 -11.54 -8.53
CA LEU A 132 -8.76 -12.38 -9.72
C LEU A 132 -7.29 -12.74 -10.07
N TYR A 133 -6.46 -13.15 -9.10
CA TYR A 133 -5.10 -13.57 -9.47
C TYR A 133 -5.18 -14.72 -10.47
N ARG A 134 -4.38 -14.61 -11.54
CA ARG A 134 -4.25 -15.68 -12.50
C ARG A 134 -3.34 -16.75 -11.89
N ILE A 135 -3.75 -17.98 -12.11
CA ILE A 135 -3.15 -19.19 -11.57
C ILE A 135 -2.89 -20.16 -12.74
N GLY A 136 -1.75 -20.87 -12.71
CA GLY A 136 -1.48 -21.99 -13.63
C GLY A 136 -0.89 -21.59 -14.98
N SER A 137 -0.25 -20.42 -15.05
CA SER A 137 0.42 -19.88 -16.24
C SER A 137 1.90 -19.60 -15.96
N ASP A 138 2.58 -18.90 -16.87
CA ASP A 138 3.82 -18.20 -16.56
C ASP A 138 3.52 -16.68 -16.40
N PRO A 139 3.83 -16.06 -15.25
CA PRO A 139 4.23 -16.69 -13.98
C PRO A 139 3.14 -17.57 -13.36
N PRO A 140 3.50 -18.51 -12.44
CA PRO A 140 2.57 -19.46 -11.82
C PRO A 140 1.39 -18.80 -11.12
N VAL A 141 1.65 -17.66 -10.50
CA VAL A 141 0.66 -16.79 -9.86
C VAL A 141 0.99 -15.34 -10.20
N SER A 142 -0.02 -14.59 -10.63
CA SER A 142 0.09 -13.16 -10.94
C SER A 142 -1.13 -12.41 -10.45
N LEU A 143 -0.94 -11.17 -9.99
CA LEU A 143 -2.05 -10.26 -9.74
C LEU A 143 -2.77 -9.90 -11.05
N LEU A 144 -4.01 -9.41 -10.98
CA LEU A 144 -4.52 -8.63 -12.11
C LEU A 144 -3.86 -7.27 -12.19
N VAL A 145 -3.78 -6.74 -13.41
CA VAL A 145 -3.35 -5.35 -13.59
C VAL A 145 -4.41 -4.40 -13.02
N ASP A 146 -5.67 -4.58 -13.41
CA ASP A 146 -6.80 -3.83 -12.86
C ASP A 146 -7.99 -4.76 -12.58
N PRO A 147 -8.35 -5.04 -11.32
CA PRO A 147 -9.52 -5.86 -10.99
C PRO A 147 -10.87 -5.25 -11.42
N ARG A 148 -10.90 -4.01 -11.94
CA ARG A 148 -12.11 -3.39 -12.52
C ARG A 148 -12.25 -3.62 -14.01
N ASP A 149 -11.16 -3.92 -14.70
CA ASP A 149 -11.11 -4.04 -16.15
C ASP A 149 -10.46 -5.37 -16.54
N PRO A 150 -11.26 -6.43 -16.72
CA PRO A 150 -10.75 -7.74 -17.12
C PRO A 150 -9.95 -7.71 -18.43
N ALA A 151 -10.19 -6.74 -19.32
CA ALA A 151 -9.48 -6.63 -20.60
C ALA A 151 -7.99 -6.28 -20.42
N LYS A 152 -7.60 -5.71 -19.27
CA LYS A 152 -6.19 -5.48 -18.92
C LYS A 152 -5.44 -6.76 -18.58
N GLY A 153 -6.17 -7.82 -18.27
CA GLY A 153 -5.60 -9.13 -18.00
C GLY A 153 -4.72 -9.20 -16.75
N PRO A 154 -4.03 -10.33 -16.59
CA PRO A 154 -3.09 -10.57 -15.50
C PRO A 154 -1.79 -9.79 -15.70
N SER A 155 -1.10 -9.57 -14.59
CA SER A 155 0.28 -9.12 -14.55
C SER A 155 1.21 -10.16 -15.17
N GLU A 156 2.23 -9.68 -15.86
CA GLU A 156 3.33 -10.51 -16.36
C GLU A 156 4.42 -10.73 -15.30
N ARG A 157 4.29 -10.06 -14.14
CA ARG A 157 5.23 -10.22 -13.02
C ARG A 157 4.73 -11.26 -12.02
N PRO A 158 5.65 -12.02 -11.40
CA PRO A 158 5.30 -12.90 -10.30
C PRO A 158 4.65 -12.11 -9.16
N LEU A 159 3.65 -12.72 -8.53
CA LEU A 159 2.96 -12.17 -7.36
C LEU A 159 3.96 -11.64 -6.33
N GLY A 160 4.99 -12.43 -6.02
CA GLY A 160 5.97 -12.10 -4.99
C GLY A 160 6.74 -10.81 -5.28
N GLN A 161 7.11 -10.59 -6.55
CA GLN A 161 7.83 -9.38 -6.97
C GLN A 161 6.98 -8.11 -6.77
N GLU A 162 5.68 -8.20 -7.05
CA GLU A 162 4.79 -7.06 -6.96
C GLU A 162 4.48 -6.69 -5.51
N VAL A 163 4.16 -7.68 -4.66
CA VAL A 163 3.85 -7.42 -3.24
C VAL A 163 5.08 -6.95 -2.46
N ASP A 164 6.27 -7.48 -2.77
CA ASP A 164 7.53 -6.99 -2.20
C ASP A 164 7.78 -5.54 -2.58
N ARG A 165 7.63 -5.21 -3.87
CA ARG A 165 7.80 -3.83 -4.33
C ARG A 165 6.79 -2.89 -3.69
N MET A 166 5.52 -3.29 -3.55
CA MET A 166 4.50 -2.50 -2.85
C MET A 166 4.92 -2.24 -1.41
N LEU A 167 5.34 -3.26 -0.66
CA LEU A 167 5.78 -3.10 0.72
C LEU A 167 6.92 -2.09 0.83
N VAL A 168 7.96 -2.27 0.01
CA VAL A 168 9.13 -1.37 -0.03
C VAL A 168 8.73 0.06 -0.34
N LEU A 169 7.81 0.29 -1.29
CA LEU A 169 7.37 1.62 -1.66
C LEU A 169 6.67 2.34 -0.51
N PHE A 170 5.70 1.69 0.11
CA PHE A 170 4.92 2.32 1.19
C PHE A 170 5.75 2.50 2.46
N GLU A 171 6.49 1.48 2.88
CA GLU A 171 7.27 1.55 4.10
C GLU A 171 8.40 2.59 3.99
N ASN A 172 9.22 2.53 2.94
CA ASN A 172 10.30 3.51 2.75
C ASN A 172 9.75 4.92 2.55
N GLY A 173 8.64 5.06 1.82
CA GLY A 173 7.98 6.34 1.65
C GLY A 173 7.53 6.93 2.98
N CYS A 174 6.86 6.15 3.83
CA CYS A 174 6.44 6.55 5.17
C CYS A 174 7.65 6.94 6.05
N LEU A 175 8.71 6.13 6.05
CA LEU A 175 9.94 6.42 6.78
C LEU A 175 10.59 7.74 6.33
N GLN A 176 10.65 7.98 5.01
CA GLN A 176 11.24 9.19 4.45
C GLN A 176 10.42 10.44 4.78
N VAL A 177 9.08 10.38 4.67
CA VAL A 177 8.24 11.55 5.00
C VAL A 177 8.38 11.90 6.48
N ILE A 178 8.46 10.90 7.37
CA ILE A 178 8.62 11.16 8.80
C ILE A 178 10.00 11.76 9.10
N ALA A 179 11.05 11.23 8.49
CA ALA A 179 12.40 11.79 8.64
C ALA A 179 12.47 13.27 8.15
N GLU A 180 11.74 13.62 7.10
CA GLU A 180 11.64 15.00 6.60
C GLU A 180 10.74 15.90 7.47
N ALA A 181 9.78 15.32 8.18
CA ALA A 181 8.88 16.05 9.07
C ALA A 181 9.49 16.32 10.45
N GLU A 182 10.47 15.53 10.88
CA GLU A 182 11.14 15.74 12.15
C GLU A 182 12.06 16.98 12.09
N PRO A 183 11.96 17.90 13.06
CA PRO A 183 12.90 19.00 13.14
C PRO A 183 14.31 18.43 13.37
N PRO A 184 15.37 19.04 12.78
CA PRO A 184 16.74 18.62 13.06
C PRO A 184 16.97 18.67 14.57
N LEU A 185 17.52 17.59 15.12
CA LEU A 185 17.94 17.51 16.52
C LEU A 185 18.74 18.77 16.83
N ARG A 186 18.16 19.70 17.60
CA ARG A 186 18.92 20.83 18.13
C ARG A 186 19.95 20.21 19.05
N CYS A 187 21.22 20.21 18.66
CA CYS A 187 22.31 20.01 19.60
C CYS A 187 22.09 21.02 20.72
N ALA A 188 21.77 20.53 21.91
CA ALA A 188 21.73 21.34 23.11
C ALA A 188 23.11 21.98 23.26
N VAL A 189 23.15 23.30 23.15
CA VAL A 189 24.32 24.12 23.52
C VAL A 189 24.20 24.44 25.00
#